data_AF-W1XEU3-F1
#
_entry.id   AF-W1XEU3-F1
#
_cell.length_a   1.000
_cell.length_b   1.000
_cell.length_c   1.000
_cell.angle_alpha   90.00
_cell.angle_beta   90.00
_cell.angle_gamma   90.00
#
_symmetry.space_group_name_H-M   'P 1'
#
loop_
_entity.id
_entity.type
_entity.pdbx_description
1 polymer ?
#
loop_
_entity_poly.entity_id
_entity_poly.type
_entity_poly.pdbx_seq_one_letter_code
_entity_poly.pdbx_strand_id
1 'polypeptide(L)'
;MLILAGILVMVIGLMLRFNALLVVVAAGFVTGLAGGLSINDIVGAIGEAFVKNRYMSLFILILPVIGLMERHGLRERAEILISKINAAT
;
A
#
# COMPACT_ATOMS: atom_id res chain seq x y z
N MET A 1 -4.92 2.15 -28.66
CA MET A 1 -5.27 3.38 -27.91
C MET A 1 -6.30 3.15 -26.80
N LEU A 2 -7.12 2.09 -26.83
CA LEU A 2 -8.09 1.76 -25.76
C LEU A 2 -7.45 1.34 -24.42
N ILE A 3 -6.17 0.94 -24.41
CA ILE A 3 -5.45 0.50 -23.20
C ILE A 3 -5.46 1.58 -22.11
N LEU A 4 -5.43 2.87 -22.48
CA LEU A 4 -5.46 3.99 -21.53
C LEU A 4 -6.85 4.29 -20.97
N ALA A 5 -7.90 3.56 -21.37
CA ALA A 5 -9.27 3.80 -20.92
C ALA A 5 -9.44 3.61 -19.40
N GLY A 6 -8.59 2.81 -18.75
CA GLY A 6 -8.60 2.70 -17.28
C GLY A 6 -8.29 4.02 -16.57
N ILE A 7 -7.53 4.94 -17.18
CA ILE A 7 -7.28 6.26 -16.60
C ILE A 7 -8.58 7.08 -16.55
N LEU A 8 -9.39 7.03 -17.61
CA LEU A 8 -10.70 7.70 -17.62
C LEU A 8 -11.63 7.13 -16.55
N VAL A 9 -11.65 5.81 -16.39
CA VAL A 9 -12.41 5.13 -15.32
C VAL A 9 -11.94 5.61 -13.94
N MET A 10 -10.63 5.73 -13.74
CA MET A 10 -10.06 6.20 -12.48
C MET A 10 -10.45 7.65 -12.17
N VAL A 11 -10.30 8.54 -13.15
CA VAL A 11 -10.62 9.97 -13.00
C VAL A 11 -12.11 10.16 -12.70
N ILE A 12 -12.99 9.53 -13.46
CA ILE A 12 -14.43 9.64 -13.29
C ILE A 12 -14.86 9.01 -11.94
N GLY A 13 -14.36 7.82 -11.60
CA GLY A 13 -14.72 7.14 -10.38
C GLY A 13 -14.30 7.89 -9.11
N LEU A 14 -13.10 8.46 -9.10
CA LEU A 14 -12.63 9.29 -7.98
C LEU A 14 -13.35 10.64 -7.93
N MET A 15 -13.68 11.24 -9.07
CA MET A 15 -14.46 12.48 -9.13
C MET A 15 -15.85 12.30 -8.52
N LEU A 16 -16.48 11.15 -8.77
CA LEU A 16 -17.76 10.73 -8.17
C LEU A 16 -17.63 10.29 -6.70
N ARG A 17 -16.44 10.37 -6.10
CA ARG A 17 -16.14 9.98 -4.71
C ARG A 17 -16.46 8.52 -4.38
N PHE A 18 -16.36 7.63 -5.36
CA PHE A 18 -16.44 6.19 -5.07
C PHE A 18 -15.24 5.70 -4.28
N ASN A 19 -15.38 4.52 -3.66
CA ASN A 19 -14.29 3.90 -2.93
C ASN A 19 -13.07 3.72 -3.86
N ALA A 20 -11.95 4.35 -3.50
CA ALA A 20 -10.75 4.38 -4.31
C ALA A 20 -10.22 2.98 -4.66
N LEU A 21 -10.29 2.02 -3.73
CA LEU A 21 -9.88 0.63 -3.99
C LEU A 21 -10.72 0.00 -5.09
N LEU A 22 -12.03 0.20 -5.06
CA LEU A 22 -12.95 -0.36 -6.06
C LEU A 22 -12.73 0.27 -7.43
N VAL A 23 -12.53 1.60 -7.47
CA VAL A 23 -12.24 2.33 -8.72
C VAL A 23 -10.93 1.86 -9.35
N VAL A 24 -9.87 1.70 -8.55
CA VAL A 24 -8.55 1.25 -9.04
C VAL A 24 -8.62 -0.18 -9.59
N VAL A 25 -9.33 -1.07 -8.90
CA VAL A 25 -9.54 -2.45 -9.39
C VAL A 25 -10.29 -2.43 -10.72
N ALA A 26 -11.42 -1.70 -10.81
CA ALA A 26 -12.18 -1.58 -12.05
C ALA A 26 -11.35 -1.01 -13.21
N ALA A 27 -10.56 0.03 -12.95
CA ALA A 27 -9.63 0.60 -13.93
C ALA A 27 -8.58 -0.42 -14.39
N GLY A 28 -8.04 -1.23 -13.47
CA GLY A 28 -7.12 -2.32 -13.78
C GLY A 28 -7.74 -3.39 -14.69
N PHE A 29 -9.00 -3.76 -14.45
CA PHE A 29 -9.75 -4.66 -15.32
C PHE A 29 -9.99 -4.06 -16.71
N VAL A 30 -10.40 -2.78 -16.78
CA VAL A 30 -10.61 -2.10 -18.08
C VAL A 30 -9.33 -2.04 -18.90
N THR A 31 -8.21 -1.65 -18.29
CA THR A 31 -6.90 -1.61 -18.95
C THR A 31 -6.42 -3.01 -19.35
N GLY A 32 -6.59 -3.99 -18.46
CA GLY A 32 -6.16 -5.36 -18.69
C GLY A 32 -6.89 -6.01 -19.86
N LEU A 33 -8.23 -5.90 -19.87
CA LEU A 33 -9.06 -6.41 -20.96
C LEU A 33 -8.80 -5.67 -22.27
N ALA A 34 -8.64 -4.34 -22.24
CA ALA A 34 -8.28 -3.56 -23.41
C ALA A 34 -6.88 -3.88 -23.95
N GLY A 35 -5.99 -4.43 -23.11
CA GLY A 35 -4.67 -4.95 -23.47
C GLY A 35 -4.68 -6.40 -23.96
N GLY A 36 -5.84 -7.07 -24.00
CA GLY A 36 -5.97 -8.46 -24.45
C GLY A 36 -5.55 -9.51 -23.41
N LEU A 37 -5.38 -9.11 -22.14
CA LEU A 37 -5.09 -10.05 -21.05
C LEU A 37 -6.34 -10.87 -20.71
N SER A 38 -6.16 -12.15 -20.38
CA SER A 38 -7.25 -12.97 -19.86
C SER A 38 -7.61 -12.54 -18.43
N ILE A 39 -8.82 -12.90 -17.98
CA ILE A 39 -9.26 -12.59 -16.60
C ILE A 39 -8.30 -13.19 -15.57
N ASN A 40 -7.77 -14.39 -15.82
CA ASN A 40 -6.79 -15.03 -14.94
C ASN A 40 -5.49 -14.24 -14.87
N ASP A 41 -5.01 -13.71 -16.00
CA ASP A 41 -3.78 -12.91 -16.04
C ASP A 41 -3.96 -11.58 -15.31
N ILE A 42 -5.13 -10.96 -15.42
CA ILE A 42 -5.46 -9.70 -14.72
C ILE A 42 -5.45 -9.93 -13.20
N VAL A 43 -6.15 -10.97 -12.74
CA VAL A 43 -6.20 -11.31 -11.31
C VAL A 43 -4.81 -11.68 -10.80
N GLY A 44 -4.04 -12.44 -11.59
CA GLY A 44 -2.65 -12.78 -11.29
C GLY A 44 -1.76 -11.55 -11.17
N ALA A 45 -1.82 -10.63 -12.12
CA ALA A 45 -1.04 -9.39 -12.10
C ALA A 45 -1.39 -8.49 -10.92
N ILE A 46 -2.67 -8.38 -10.57
CA ILE A 46 -3.12 -7.68 -9.36
C ILE A 46 -2.49 -8.35 -8.12
N GLY A 47 -2.62 -9.67 -7.98
CA GLY A 47 -2.04 -10.41 -6.86
C GLY A 47 -0.52 -10.25 -6.76
N GLU A 48 0.19 -10.34 -7.87
CA GLU A 48 1.64 -10.12 -7.93
C GLU A 48 2.01 -8.70 -7.52
N ALA A 49 1.27 -7.69 -7.96
CA ALA A 49 1.47 -6.30 -7.55
C ALA A 49 1.26 -6.10 -6.05
N PHE A 50 0.28 -6.78 -5.44
CA PHE A 50 0.07 -6.76 -3.99
C PHE A 50 1.23 -7.43 -3.23
N VAL A 51 1.70 -8.59 -3.70
CA VAL A 51 2.83 -9.30 -3.06
C VAL A 51 4.13 -8.53 -3.22
N LYS A 52 4.41 -7.96 -4.39
CA LYS A 52 5.59 -7.09 -4.61
C LYS A 52 5.54 -5.84 -3.73
N ASN A 53 4.35 -5.27 -3.53
CA ASN A 53 4.15 -4.13 -2.64
C ASN A 53 3.75 -4.52 -1.21
N ARG A 54 4.09 -5.73 -0.76
CA ARG A 54 3.76 -6.22 0.59
C ARG A 54 4.30 -5.32 1.71
N TYR A 55 5.30 -4.48 1.44
CA TYR A 55 5.76 -3.46 2.38
C TYR A 55 4.64 -2.48 2.80
N MET A 56 3.67 -2.18 1.93
CA MET A 56 2.50 -1.38 2.31
C MET A 56 1.67 -2.09 3.39
N SER A 57 1.53 -3.41 3.31
CA SER A 57 0.83 -4.22 4.30
C SER A 57 1.61 -4.39 5.60
N LEU A 58 2.95 -4.21 5.60
CA LEU A 58 3.77 -4.30 6.81
C LEU A 58 3.36 -3.27 7.87
N PHE A 59 2.75 -2.15 7.47
CA PHE A 59 2.23 -1.16 8.43
C PHE A 59 1.28 -1.78 9.47
N ILE A 60 0.46 -2.76 9.04
CA ILE A 60 -0.47 -3.48 9.92
C ILE A 60 0.29 -4.30 10.98
N LEU A 61 1.46 -4.85 10.64
CA LEU A 61 2.32 -5.60 11.57
C LEU A 61 3.20 -4.69 12.42
N ILE A 62 3.63 -3.55 11.87
CA ILE A 62 4.48 -2.57 12.57
C ILE A 62 3.73 -2.01 13.79
N LEU A 63 2.44 -1.69 13.67
CA LEU A 63 1.64 -1.18 14.79
C LEU A 63 1.67 -2.07 16.06
N PRO A 64 1.31 -3.37 16.01
CA PRO A 64 1.37 -4.24 17.18
C PRO A 64 2.81 -4.51 17.64
N VAL A 65 3.79 -4.54 16.72
CA VAL A 65 5.21 -4.69 17.09
C VAL A 65 5.69 -3.48 17.90
N ILE A 66 5.38 -2.26 17.46
CA ILE A 66 5.68 -1.03 18.21
C ILE A 66 4.96 -1.07 19.56
N GLY A 67 3.66 -1.39 19.60
CA GLY A 67 2.91 -1.47 20.85
C GLY A 67 3.49 -2.47 21.84
N LEU A 68 3.99 -3.61 21.36
CA LEU A 68 4.67 -4.60 22.19
C LEU A 68 6.00 -4.06 22.73
N MET A 69 6.81 -3.43 21.88
CA MET A 69 8.12 -2.90 22.27
C MET A 69 7.99 -1.74 23.26
N GLU A 70 7.07 -0.80 23.02
CA GLU A 70 6.75 0.30 23.95
C GLU A 70 6.30 -0.24 25.31
N ARG A 71 5.44 -1.28 25.34
CA ARG A 71 5.04 -1.93 26.61
C ARG A 71 6.21 -2.54 27.38
N HIS A 72 7.28 -2.95 26.70
CA HIS A 72 8.49 -3.49 27.32
C HIS A 72 9.55 -2.43 27.61
N GLY A 73 9.19 -1.16 27.54
CA GLY A 73 10.06 -0.06 27.95
C GLY A 73 11.05 0.40 26.87
N LEU A 74 10.71 0.20 25.59
CA LEU A 74 11.57 0.63 24.47
C LEU A 74 11.90 2.12 24.57
N ARG A 75 10.90 2.95 24.88
CA ARG A 75 11.04 4.39 24.97
C ARG A 75 11.97 4.81 26.10
N GLU A 76 11.82 4.22 27.28
CA GLU A 76 12.65 4.44 28.45
C GLU A 76 14.09 4.02 28.16
N ARG A 77 14.29 2.90 27.45
CA ARG A 77 15.63 2.45 27.06
C ARG A 77 16.28 3.39 26.05
N ALA A 78 15.51 3.91 25.09
CA ALA A 78 15.97 4.89 24.11
C ALA A 78 16.41 6.20 24.79
N GLU A 79 15.64 6.70 25.76
CA GLU A 79 15.98 7.90 26.53
C GLU A 79 17.29 7.76 27.32
N ILE A 80 17.49 6.60 27.98
CA ILE A 80 18.74 6.29 28.69
C ILE A 80 19.94 6.22 27.72
N LEU A 81 19.74 5.68 26.51
CA LEU A 81 20.80 5.60 25.50
C LEU A 81 21.16 6.98 24.96
N ILE A 82 20.15 7.80 24.63
CA ILE A 82 20.34 9.16 24.10
C ILE A 82 21.03 10.06 25.13
N SER A 83 20.63 10.00 26.41
CA SER A 83 21.24 10.79 27.48
C SER A 83 22.72 10.47 27.75
N LYS A 84 23.22 9.32 27.27
CA LYS A 84 24.65 8.94 27.36
C LYS A 84 25.50 9.44 26.19
N ILE A 85 24.88 9.98 25.14
CA ILE A 85 25.60 10.52 24.00
C ILE A 85 26.06 11.94 24.36
N ASN A 86 27.28 12.06 24.85
CA ASN A 86 27.93 13.32 25.26
C ASN A 86 28.24 14.29 24.10
N ALA A 87 27.82 14.00 22.86
CA ALA A 87 28.08 14.80 21.66
C ALA A 87 26.86 15.59 21.16
N ALA A 88 25.76 15.62 21.92
CA ALA A 88 24.51 16.31 21.57
C ALA A 88 24.29 17.63 22.33
N THR A 89 25.35 18.25 22.83
CA THR A 89 25.39 19.66 23.27
C THR A 89 26.62 20.29 22.66
#